data_AF-A0A946ANE1-F1
#
_entry.id   AF-A0A946ANE1-F1
#
_cell.length_a   1.000
_cell.length_b   1.000
_cell.length_c   1.000
_cell.angle_alpha   90.00
_cell.angle_beta   90.00
_cell.angle_gamma   90.00
#
_symmetry.space_group_name_H-M   'P 1'
#
loop_
_entity.id
_entity.type
_entity.pdbx_description
1 polymer ?
#
loop_
_entity_poly.entity_id
_entity_poly.type
_entity_poly.pdbx_seq_one_letter_code
_entity_poly.pdbx_strand_id
1 'polypeptide(L)' 'MATDISKQQRLEIELAIRALNADFCFFLDHDETPQLADLFTDDALYTHGSRESHGRKAILELFMTRSTAGT' A
#
# COMPACT_ATOMS: atom_id res chain seq x y z
N MET A 1 26.44 -3.56 -2.70
CA MET A 1 26.98 -2.58 -3.65
C MET A 1 26.01 -1.42 -3.70
N ALA A 2 26.45 -0.19 -3.42
CA ALA A 2 25.58 0.98 -3.53
C ALA A 2 25.59 1.44 -4.99
N THR A 3 24.47 1.25 -5.68
CA THR A 3 24.26 1.78 -7.02
C THR A 3 24.05 3.29 -6.88
N ASP A 4 24.92 4.09 -7.49
CA ASP A 4 24.76 5.55 -7.51
C ASP A 4 23.49 5.86 -8.34
N ILE A 5 22.42 6.29 -7.66
CA ILE A 5 21.15 6.60 -8.31
C ILE A 5 21.30 7.96 -8.98
N SER A 6 21.18 8.01 -10.31
CA SER A 6 21.23 9.28 -11.04
C SER A 6 20.09 10.21 -10.61
N LYS A 7 20.28 11.53 -10.80
CA LYS A 7 19.23 12.53 -10.48
C LYS A 7 17.91 12.24 -11.18
N GLN A 8 17.95 11.77 -12.43
CA GLN A 8 16.75 11.41 -13.18
C GLN A 8 16.04 10.21 -12.54
N GLN A 9 16.78 9.12 -12.26
CA GLN A 9 16.20 7.94 -11.61
C GLN A 9 15.60 8.28 -10.24
N ARG A 10 16.24 9.19 -9.48
CA ARG A 10 15.68 9.68 -8.22
C ARG A 10 14.34 10.37 -8.42
N LEU A 11 14.21 11.26 -9.41
CA LEU A 11 12.95 11.92 -9.73
C LEU A 11 11.87 10.93 -10.17
N GLU A 12 12.23 9.93 -10.98
CA GLU A 12 11.31 8.87 -11.40
C GLU A 12 10.81 8.04 -10.20
N ILE A 13 11.70 7.68 -9.27
CA ILE A 13 11.34 6.99 -8.03
C ILE A 13 10.41 7.85 -7.17
N GLU A 14 10.73 9.14 -7.00
CA GLU A 14 9.89 10.06 -6.23
C GLU A 14 8.49 10.21 -6.84
N LEU A 15 8.38 10.26 -8.17
CA LEU A 15 7.10 10.30 -8.87
C LEU A 15 6.32 8.99 -8.71
N ALA A 16 6.99 7.84 -8.84
CA ALA A 16 6.35 6.53 -8.66
C ALA A 16 5.82 6.35 -7.23
N ILE A 17 6.58 6.77 -6.21
CA ILE A 17 6.13 6.73 -4.81
C ILE A 17 4.91 7.64 -4.61
N ARG A 18 4.89 8.83 -5.21
CA ARG A 18 3.73 9.73 -5.11
C ARG A 18 2.48 9.13 -5.77
N ALA A 19 2.63 8.52 -6.94
CA ALA A 19 1.54 7.81 -7.62
C ALA A 19 1.02 6.66 -6.75
N LEU A 20 1.91 5.83 -6.21
CA LEU A 20 1.56 4.73 -5.31
C LEU A 20 0.74 5.19 -4.09
N ASN A 21 1.12 6.32 -3.48
CA ASN A 21 0.36 6.89 -2.35
C ASN A 21 -1.00 7.47 -2.79
N ALA A 22 -1.07 8.07 -3.97
CA ALA A 22 -2.34 8.58 -4.51
C ALA A 22 -3.31 7.42 -4.79
N ASP A 23 -2.82 6.34 -5.41
CA ASP A 23 -3.58 5.12 -5.67
C ASP A 23 -4.05 4.47 -4.36
N PHE A 24 -3.20 4.43 -3.33
CA PHE A 24 -3.56 3.92 -2.01
C PHE A 24 -4.76 4.68 -1.42
N CYS A 25 -4.71 6.02 -1.40
CA CYS A 25 -5.83 6.82 -0.90
C CYS A 25 -7.08 6.64 -1.77
N PHE A 26 -6.92 6.64 -3.09
CA PHE A 26 -8.04 6.48 -4.03
C PHE A 26 -8.76 5.15 -3.80
N PHE A 27 -8.04 4.01 -3.78
CA PHE A 27 -8.66 2.71 -3.57
C PHE A 27 -9.25 2.55 -2.18
N LEU A 28 -8.62 3.14 -1.16
CA LEU A 28 -9.16 3.15 0.20
C LEU A 28 -10.48 3.94 0.31
N ASP A 29 -10.54 5.13 -0.30
CA ASP A 29 -11.73 5.99 -0.26
C ASP A 29 -12.91 5.42 -1.07
N HIS A 30 -12.64 4.58 -2.08
CA HIS A 30 -13.65 3.97 -2.96
C HIS A 30 -13.97 2.51 -2.63
N ASP A 31 -13.47 1.98 -1.51
CA ASP A 31 -13.68 0.58 -1.09
C ASP A 31 -13.17 -0.48 -2.09
N GLU A 32 -12.22 -0.10 -2.97
CA GLU A 32 -11.58 -0.97 -3.98
C GLU A 32 -10.49 -1.84 -3.34
N THR A 33 -10.88 -2.64 -2.34
CA THR A 33 -10.01 -3.40 -1.45
C THR A 33 -9.06 -4.39 -2.17
N PRO A 34 -9.48 -5.13 -3.22
CA PRO A 34 -8.56 -5.98 -3.98
C PRO A 34 -7.40 -5.19 -4.62
N GLN A 35 -7.72 -4.06 -5.27
CA GLN A 35 -6.75 -3.19 -5.94
C GLN A 35 -5.84 -2.50 -4.92
N LEU A 36 -6.40 -2.13 -3.75
CA LEU A 36 -5.63 -1.62 -2.62
C LEU A 36 -4.58 -2.64 -2.14
N ALA A 37 -4.95 -3.92 -2.03
CA ALA A 37 -4.03 -4.96 -1.60
C ALA A 37 -2.91 -5.21 -2.63
N ASP A 38 -3.19 -5.08 -3.92
CA ASP A 38 -2.19 -5.25 -4.99
C ASP A 38 -1.07 -4.20 -4.95
N LEU A 39 -1.26 -3.08 -4.25
CA LEU A 39 -0.21 -2.08 -4.01
C LEU A 39 0.90 -2.58 -3.05
N PHE A 40 0.64 -3.65 -2.30
CA PHE A 40 1.56 -4.20 -1.32
C PHE A 40 2.36 -5.38 -1.85
N THR A 41 3.61 -5.49 -1.40
CA THR A 41 4.45 -6.67 -1.63
C THR A 41 3.95 -7.85 -0.79
N ASP A 42 4.36 -9.06 -1.18
CA ASP A 42 3.97 -10.29 -0.47
C ASP A 42 4.53 -10.35 0.97
N ASP A 43 5.56 -9.57 1.27
CA ASP A 43 6.24 -9.45 2.57
C ASP A 43 5.96 -8.13 3.30
N ALA A 44 5.02 -7.32 2.80
CA ALA A 44 4.70 -6.02 3.39
C ALA A 44 4.24 -6.15 4.85
N LEU A 45 4.69 -5.24 5.71
CA LEU A 45 4.19 -5.08 7.07
C LEU A 45 3.34 -3.81 7.13
N TYR A 46 2.04 -3.98 7.32
CA TYR A 46 1.11 -2.87 7.54
C TYR A 46 0.73 -2.79 9.01
N THR A 47 0.84 -1.60 9.60
CA THR A 47 0.52 -1.36 11.01
C THR A 47 -0.56 -0.30 11.14
N HIS A 48 -1.55 -0.56 11.99
CA HIS A 48 -2.61 0.37 12.31
C HIS A 48 -2.93 0.28 13.81
N GLY A 49 -2.40 1.24 14.58
CA GLY A 49 -2.45 1.20 16.04
C GLY A 49 -1.62 0.03 16.58
N SER A 50 -2.25 -0.83 17.39
CA SER A 50 -1.62 -2.05 17.93
C SER A 50 -1.74 -3.28 17.03
N ARG A 51 -2.40 -3.16 15.87
CA ARG A 51 -2.59 -4.27 14.93
C ARG A 51 -1.52 -4.24 13.85
N GLU A 52 -0.98 -5.41 13.58
CA GLU A 52 -0.01 -5.65 12.51
C GLU A 52 -0.60 -6.67 11.53
N SER A 53 -0.36 -6.45 10.24
CA SER A 53 -0.80 -7.34 9.16
C SER A 53 0.40 -7.63 8.26
N HIS A 54 0.71 -8.91 8.12
CA HIS A 54 1.91 -9.39 7.43
C HIS A 54 1.54 -10.00 6.09
N GLY A 55 2.05 -9.39 5.03
CA GLY A 55 1.86 -9.79 3.64
C GLY A 55 0.51 -9.38 3.05
N ARG A 56 0.46 -9.38 1.72
CA ARG A 56 -0.70 -8.94 0.92
C ARG A 56 -2.01 -9.57 1.37
N LYS A 57 -2.02 -10.87 1.66
CA LYS A 57 -3.23 -11.60 2.05
C LYS A 57 -3.81 -11.11 3.38
N ALA A 58 -2.98 -10.92 4.40
CA ALA A 58 -3.44 -10.43 5.70
C ALA A 58 -3.95 -8.98 5.61
N ILE A 59 -3.32 -8.16 4.77
CA ILE A 59 -3.74 -6.78 4.50
C ILE A 59 -5.10 -6.76 3.80
N LEU A 60 -5.33 -7.63 2.81
CA LEU A 60 -6.63 -7.77 2.15
C LEU A 60 -7.74 -8.13 3.15
N GLU A 61 -7.50 -9.14 4.00
CA GLU A 61 -8.45 -9.58 5.03
C GLU A 61 -8.78 -8.45 6.02
N LEU A 62 -7.79 -7.63 6.41
CA LEU A 62 -7.98 -6.46 7.26
C LEU A 62 -8.94 -5.45 6.63
N PHE A 63 -8.70 -5.06 5.37
CA PHE A 63 -9.51 -4.04 4.71
C PHE A 63 -10.93 -4.56 4.41
N MET A 64 -11.08 -5.81 3.96
CA MET A 64 -12.41 -6.42 3.78
C MET A 64 -13.23 -6.44 5.08
N THR A 65 -12.59 -6.72 6.22
CA THR A 65 -13.26 -6.71 7.52
C THR A 65 -13.70 -5.29 7.92
N ARG A 66 -12.92 -4.26 7.60
CA ARG A 66 -13.26 -2.85 7.90
C ARG A 66 -14.47 -2.38 7.10
N SER A 67 -14.58 -2.74 5.82
CA SER A 67 -15.74 -2.40 4.98
C SER A 67 -17.04 -2.97 5.56
N THR A 68 -16.98 -4.16 6.19
CA THR A 68 -18.14 -4.78 6.83
C THR A 68 -18.47 -4.24 8.23
N ALA A 69 -17.52 -3.57 8.90
CA ALA A 69 -17.68 -3.05 10.26
C ALA A 69 -18.12 -1.58 10.32
N GLY A 70 -18.41 -0.97 9.16
CA GLY A 70 -19.00 0.37 9.07
C GLY A 70 -20.50 0.37 9.38
N THR A 71 -20.86 0.30 10.67
CA THR A 71 -22.16 0.72 11.24
C THR A 71 -21.96 1.31 12.62
#